data_AF-A0A520CHU1-F1
#
_entry.id   AF-A0A520CHU1-F1
#
_cell.length_a   1.000
_cell.length_b   1.000
_cell.length_c   1.000
_cell.angle_alpha   90.00
_cell.angle_beta   90.00
_cell.angle_gamma   90.00
#
_symmetry.space_group_name_H-M   'P 1'
#
loop_
_entity.id
_entity.type
_entity.pdbx_description
1 polymer ?
#
loop_
_entity_poly.entity_id
_entity_poly.type
_entity_poly.pdbx_seq_one_letter_code
_entity_poly.pdbx_strand_id
1 'polypeptide(L)'
;MNLDFFTPTNKTLRKYIQGYYFIAKNEKSNSFNYWTFPNNYFILTITQNIDITIEENKLVLKPSTQDKIVINYVASYIKPIEVFYEKPVNEITIYFKPYQLKQPPNK
;
A
#
# COMPACT_ATOMS: atom_id res chain seq x y z
N MET A 1 -0.52 -5.75 -14.88
CA MET A 1 -1.61 -5.58 -13.89
C MET A 1 -2.26 -4.24 -14.17
N ASN A 2 -3.59 -4.18 -14.25
CA ASN A 2 -4.32 -2.90 -14.29
C ASN A 2 -4.89 -2.71 -12.88
N LEU A 3 -4.54 -1.62 -12.22
CA LEU A 3 -4.80 -1.41 -10.81
C LEU A 3 -5.57 -0.12 -10.68
N ASP A 4 -6.86 -0.24 -10.38
CA ASP A 4 -7.76 0.89 -10.30
C ASP A 4 -7.50 1.65 -8.99
N PHE A 5 -7.11 2.92 -9.12
CA PHE A 5 -6.88 3.79 -7.99
C PHE A 5 -8.14 4.62 -7.71
N PHE A 6 -8.78 4.34 -6.58
CA PHE A 6 -10.04 4.95 -6.18
C PHE A 6 -9.81 6.16 -5.28
N THR A 7 -10.71 7.14 -5.39
CA THR A 7 -10.76 8.28 -4.46
C THR A 7 -12.00 8.13 -3.58
N PRO A 8 -11.91 8.42 -2.26
CA PRO A 8 -13.08 8.37 -1.39
C PRO A 8 -14.21 9.27 -1.89
N THR A 9 -15.45 8.79 -1.86
CA THR A 9 -16.62 9.61 -2.20
C THR A 9 -17.04 10.51 -1.03
N ASN A 10 -16.80 10.07 0.20
CA ASN A 10 -17.11 10.81 1.41
C ASN A 10 -16.26 12.08 1.54
N LYS A 11 -16.92 13.23 1.71
CA LYS A 11 -16.28 14.56 1.81
C LYS A 11 -15.28 14.67 2.95
N THR A 12 -15.56 14.04 4.10
CA THR A 12 -14.66 14.04 5.26
C THR A 12 -13.42 13.22 4.97
N LEU A 13 -13.60 11.99 4.45
CA LEU A 13 -12.47 11.10 4.16
C LEU A 13 -11.53 11.65 3.09
N ARG A 14 -12.03 12.36 2.06
CA ARG A 14 -11.19 13.01 1.03
C ARG A 14 -10.18 14.03 1.58
N LYS A 15 -10.43 14.58 2.78
CA LYS A 15 -9.48 15.49 3.44
C LYS A 15 -8.22 14.75 3.91
N TYR A 16 -8.35 13.46 4.24
CA TYR A 16 -7.30 12.67 4.88
C TYR A 16 -6.75 11.57 3.97
N ILE A 17 -7.54 11.05 3.02
CA ILE A 17 -7.15 9.96 2.13
C ILE A 17 -7.00 10.53 0.70
N GLN A 18 -5.82 10.33 0.11
CA GLN A 18 -5.54 10.63 -1.29
C GLN A 18 -6.27 9.65 -2.21
N GLY A 19 -6.20 8.37 -1.86
CA GLY A 19 -6.91 7.31 -2.54
C GLY A 19 -6.52 5.95 -1.99
N TYR A 20 -7.05 4.92 -2.60
CA TYR A 20 -6.85 3.54 -2.21
C TYR A 20 -7.01 2.62 -3.41
N TYR A 21 -6.45 1.43 -3.32
CA TYR A 21 -6.62 0.40 -4.33
C TYR A 21 -6.81 -0.96 -3.67
N PHE A 22 -7.27 -1.91 -4.49
CA PHE A 22 -7.37 -3.31 -4.12
C PHE A 22 -6.51 -4.17 -5.03
N ILE A 23 -5.91 -5.20 -4.46
CA ILE A 23 -5.45 -6.36 -5.21
C ILE A 23 -6.34 -7.51 -4.79
N ALA A 24 -6.91 -8.23 -5.76
CA ALA A 24 -7.74 -9.38 -5.49
C ALA A 24 -6.93 -10.66 -5.75
N LYS A 25 -7.10 -11.65 -4.88
CA LYS A 25 -6.54 -12.99 -5.11
C LYS A 25 -7.06 -13.52 -6.45
N ASN A 26 -6.14 -13.99 -7.28
CA ASN A 26 -6.47 -14.63 -8.54
C ASN A 26 -5.55 -15.84 -8.75
N GLU A 27 -6.13 -17.03 -8.79
CA GLU A 27 -5.35 -18.28 -8.87
C GLU A 27 -4.79 -18.54 -10.27
N LYS A 28 -5.33 -17.87 -11.30
CA LYS A 28 -4.89 -18.01 -12.69
C LYS A 28 -3.81 -17.00 -13.09
N SER A 29 -3.53 -16.02 -12.25
CA SER A 29 -2.53 -14.99 -12.52
C SER A 29 -1.14 -15.40 -12.05
N ASN A 30 -0.15 -15.04 -12.85
CA ASN A 30 1.26 -15.24 -12.55
C ASN A 30 1.77 -14.25 -11.49
N SER A 31 3.02 -14.46 -11.06
CA SER A 31 3.77 -13.49 -10.26
C SER A 31 3.86 -12.14 -10.98
N PHE A 32 4.01 -11.08 -10.18
CA PHE A 32 4.22 -9.74 -10.71
C PHE A 32 5.06 -8.91 -9.74
N ASN A 33 5.71 -7.89 -10.26
CA ASN A 33 6.43 -6.91 -9.48
C ASN A 33 6.09 -5.49 -9.94
N TYR A 34 6.27 -4.55 -9.02
CA TYR A 34 6.26 -3.13 -9.33
C TYR A 34 7.26 -2.39 -8.44
N TRP A 35 7.61 -1.18 -8.87
CA TRP A 35 8.45 -0.28 -8.10
C TRP A 35 7.59 0.78 -7.43
N THR A 36 7.82 1.02 -6.15
CA THR A 36 7.29 2.19 -5.47
C THR A 36 8.41 3.21 -5.21
N PHE A 37 8.15 4.47 -5.52
CA PHE A 37 9.12 5.56 -5.45
C PHE A 37 8.83 6.46 -4.25
N PRO A 38 9.86 7.02 -3.60
CA PRO A 38 9.72 7.91 -2.44
C PRO A 38 8.59 8.93 -2.62
N ASN A 39 7.71 9.01 -1.62
CA ASN A 39 6.65 10.01 -1.55
C ASN A 39 6.38 10.39 -0.09
N ASN A 40 5.52 11.40 0.11
CA ASN A 40 5.19 11.96 1.42
C ASN A 40 3.83 11.48 1.96
N TYR A 41 3.25 10.42 1.38
CA TYR A 41 2.02 9.83 1.91
C TYR A 41 2.34 8.87 3.05
N PHE A 42 1.39 8.75 3.98
CA PHE A 42 1.38 7.66 4.93
C PHE A 42 0.60 6.50 4.32
N ILE A 43 1.28 5.41 4.00
CA ILE A 43 0.71 4.28 3.25
C ILE A 43 0.40 3.16 4.23
N LEU A 44 -0.87 2.76 4.29
CA LEU A 44 -1.34 1.62 5.06
C LEU A 44 -1.73 0.51 4.09
N THR A 45 -1.10 -0.66 4.22
CA THR A 45 -1.41 -1.85 3.43
C THR A 45 -1.88 -2.95 4.37
N ILE A 46 -3.02 -3.55 4.06
CA ILE A 46 -3.60 -4.67 4.79
C ILE A 46 -3.74 -5.82 3.81
N THR A 47 -3.08 -6.93 4.11
CA THR A 47 -3.00 -8.08 3.20
C THR A 47 -3.36 -9.37 3.94
N GLN A 48 -4.08 -10.27 3.27
CA GLN A 48 -4.50 -11.55 3.84
C GLN A 48 -3.62 -12.70 3.38
N ASN A 49 -3.37 -13.64 4.30
CA ASN A 49 -2.78 -14.96 4.06
C ASN A 49 -1.45 -14.89 3.30
N ILE A 50 -0.52 -14.08 3.81
CA ILE A 50 0.82 -13.92 3.23
C ILE A 50 1.94 -14.03 4.25
N ASP A 51 3.10 -14.45 3.79
CA ASP A 51 4.39 -14.26 4.43
C ASP A 51 5.16 -13.13 3.72
N ILE A 52 5.70 -12.19 4.51
CA ILE A 52 6.50 -11.07 3.99
C ILE A 52 7.95 -11.27 4.35
N THR A 53 8.82 -11.10 3.37
CA THR A 53 10.25 -10.96 3.57
C THR A 53 10.69 -9.56 3.14
N ILE A 54 11.36 -8.85 4.04
CA ILE A 54 11.89 -7.50 3.80
C ILE A 54 13.40 -7.64 3.58
N GLU A 55 13.84 -7.23 2.40
CA GLU A 55 15.24 -7.08 2.02
C GLU A 55 15.56 -5.58 1.86
N GLU A 56 16.84 -5.22 1.61
CA GLU A 56 17.31 -3.83 1.70
C GLU A 56 16.49 -2.83 0.85
N ASN A 57 16.09 -3.19 -0.37
CA ASN A 57 15.23 -2.36 -1.24
C ASN A 57 14.16 -3.21 -1.94
N LYS A 58 13.76 -4.32 -1.33
CA LYS A 58 12.82 -5.27 -1.92
C LYS A 58 11.91 -5.85 -0.87
N LEU A 59 10.62 -5.94 -1.19
CA LEU A 59 9.61 -6.59 -0.38
C LEU A 59 9.05 -7.77 -1.17
N VAL A 60 9.17 -8.97 -0.60
CA VAL A 60 8.73 -10.22 -1.22
C VAL A 60 7.50 -10.73 -0.47
N LEU A 61 6.37 -10.81 -1.17
CA LEU A 61 5.12 -11.35 -0.64
C LEU A 61 4.86 -12.73 -1.24
N LYS A 62 4.70 -13.72 -0.34
CA LYS A 62 4.40 -15.11 -0.70
C LYS A 62 3.06 -15.51 -0.09
N PRO A 63 2.17 -16.21 -0.81
CA PRO A 63 0.98 -16.79 -0.21
C PRO A 63 1.33 -17.73 0.95
N SER A 64 0.59 -17.61 2.04
CA SER A 64 0.70 -18.46 3.22
C SER A 64 -0.51 -19.38 3.31
N THR A 65 -0.32 -20.59 3.83
CA THR A 65 -1.42 -21.51 4.14
C THR A 65 -2.09 -21.19 5.48
N GLN A 66 -1.52 -20.25 6.23
CA GLN A 66 -2.08 -19.77 7.50
C GLN A 66 -3.11 -18.67 7.25
N ASP A 67 -4.24 -18.75 7.96
CA ASP A 67 -5.23 -17.67 8.00
C ASP A 67 -4.72 -16.54 8.89
N LYS A 68 -4.17 -15.50 8.26
CA LYS A 68 -3.60 -14.35 8.97
C LYS A 68 -3.77 -13.05 8.19
N ILE A 69 -3.81 -11.96 8.92
CA ILE A 69 -3.85 -10.60 8.37
C ILE A 69 -2.54 -9.93 8.73
N VAL A 70 -1.86 -9.39 7.72
CA VAL A 70 -0.64 -8.60 7.90
C VAL A 70 -0.97 -7.14 7.60
N ILE A 71 -0.56 -6.26 8.50
CA ILE A 71 -0.74 -4.81 8.37
C ILE A 71 0.64 -4.17 8.30
N ASN A 72 0.90 -3.45 7.22
CA ASN A 72 2.14 -2.68 7.02
C ASN A 72 1.83 -1.19 6.95
N TYR A 73 2.68 -0.40 7.61
CA TYR A 73 2.59 1.04 7.61
C TYR A 73 3.93 1.64 7.17
N VAL A 74 3.88 2.44 6.11
CA VAL A 74 5.05 3.13 5.56
C VAL A 74 4.84 4.63 5.68
N ALA A 75 5.68 5.27 6.49
CA ALA A 75 5.63 6.73 6.70
C ALA A 75 6.69 7.49 5.90
N SER A 76 7.82 6.84 5.59
CA SER A 76 8.92 7.46 4.85
C SER A 76 9.87 6.40 4.30
N TYR A 77 10.38 6.63 3.10
CA TYR A 77 11.44 5.84 2.49
C TYR A 77 12.18 6.72 1.48
N ILE A 78 13.51 6.57 1.41
CA ILE A 78 14.40 7.48 0.67
C ILE A 78 14.96 6.87 -0.62
N LYS A 79 14.73 5.58 -0.84
CA LYS A 79 15.15 4.84 -2.04
C LYS A 79 13.94 4.11 -2.63
N PRO A 80 13.87 3.92 -3.95
CA PRO A 80 12.83 3.07 -4.55
C PRO A 80 12.84 1.67 -3.95
N ILE A 81 11.65 1.10 -3.76
CA ILE A 81 11.47 -0.25 -3.23
C ILE A 81 10.81 -1.10 -4.33
N GLU A 82 11.41 -2.24 -4.66
CA GLU A 82 10.77 -3.26 -5.48
C GLU A 82 9.77 -4.04 -4.62
N VAL A 83 8.52 -4.16 -5.05
CA VAL A 83 7.52 -5.02 -4.42
C VAL A 83 7.24 -6.19 -5.36
N PHE A 84 7.56 -7.39 -4.91
CA PHE A 84 7.39 -8.63 -5.67
C PHE A 84 6.33 -9.52 -5.02
N TYR A 85 5.32 -9.90 -5.80
CA TYR A 85 4.28 -10.84 -5.42
C TYR A 85 4.50 -12.15 -6.16
N GLU A 86 4.62 -13.26 -5.42
CA GLU A 86 4.67 -14.59 -6.03
C GLU A 86 3.33 -14.93 -6.70
N LYS A 87 2.22 -14.52 -6.09
CA LYS A 87 0.86 -14.56 -6.65
C LYS A 87 0.04 -13.39 -6.12
N PRO A 88 -0.98 -12.90 -6.84
CA PRO A 88 -1.92 -11.93 -6.29
C PRO A 88 -2.66 -12.48 -5.08
N VAL A 89 -2.84 -11.61 -4.09
CA VAL A 89 -3.49 -11.89 -2.82
C VAL A 89 -4.51 -10.80 -2.53
N ASN A 90 -5.42 -11.05 -1.60
CA ASN A 90 -6.36 -10.03 -1.17
C ASN A 90 -5.61 -8.95 -0.38
N GLU A 91 -5.61 -7.75 -0.92
CA GLU A 91 -4.97 -6.59 -0.34
C GLU A 91 -5.86 -5.35 -0.51
N ILE A 92 -5.84 -4.49 0.51
CA ILE A 92 -6.21 -3.09 0.38
C ILE A 92 -5.01 -2.24 0.77
N THR A 93 -4.70 -1.25 -0.07
CA THR A 93 -3.70 -0.23 0.24
C THR A 93 -4.35 1.14 0.21
N ILE A 94 -4.10 1.95 1.24
CA ILE A 94 -4.68 3.27 1.45
C ILE A 94 -3.55 4.29 1.59
N TYR A 95 -3.64 5.37 0.82
CA TYR A 95 -2.72 6.50 0.85
C TYR A 95 -3.34 7.63 1.66
N PHE A 96 -2.82 7.86 2.86
CA PHE A 96 -3.20 9.01 3.66
C PHE A 96 -2.34 10.22 3.30
N LYS A 97 -3.00 11.36 3.12
CA LYS A 97 -2.34 12.65 2.91
C LYS A 97 -1.53 13.03 4.14
N PRO A 98 -0.34 13.61 3.98
CA PRO A 98 0.36 14.19 5.11
C PRO A 98 -0.50 15.27 5.77
N TYR A 99 -0.45 15.38 7.10
CA TYR A 99 -1.13 16.46 7.79
C TYR A 99 -0.53 17.79 7.34
N GLN A 100 -1.35 18.64 6.71
CA GLN A 100 -0.93 19.98 6.33
C GLN A 100 -0.65 20.75 7.61
N LEU A 101 0.61 21.12 7.85
CA LEU A 101 0.94 22.13 8.85
C LEU A 101 0.19 23.40 8.45
N LYS A 102 -0.91 23.71 9.14
CA LYS A 102 -1.51 25.03 9.04
C LYS A 102 -0.45 26.00 9.52
N GLN A 103 -0.03 26.94 8.67
CA GLN A 103 0.74 28.08 9.15
C GLN A 103 -0.07 28.71 10.29
N PRO A 104 0.54 28.98 11.46
CA PRO A 104 -0.16 29.73 12.50
C PRO A 104 -0.62 31.06 11.87
N PRO A 105 -1.83 31.55 12.20
CA PRO A 105 -2.25 32.86 11.72
C PRO A 105 -1.20 33.87 12.15
N ASN A 106 -0.67 34.62 11.18
CA ASN A 106 0.22 35.75 11.44
C ASN A 106 -0.48 36.64 12.47
N LYS A 107 0.11 36.76 13.66
CA LYS A 107 -0.28 37.76 14.67
C LYS A 107 0.32 39.10 14.29
#